data_AF-A0A238UVH3-F1
#
_entry.id   AF-A0A238UVH3-F1
#
_cell.length_a   1.000
_cell.length_b   1.000
_cell.length_c   1.000
_cell.angle_alpha   90.00
_cell.angle_beta   90.00
_cell.angle_gamma   90.00
#
_symmetry.space_group_name_H-M   'P 1'
#
loop_
_entity.id
_entity.type
_entity.pdbx_description
1 polymer ?
#
loop_
_entity_poly.entity_id
_entity_poly.type
_entity_poly.pdbx_seq_one_letter_code
_entity_poly.pdbx_strand_id
1 'polypeptide(L)'
;MRFLPATLLLCACAQFPELDSTQTPGVADAPYPRLVPIETLLVSDPPRATPEMRAGVLARAEALRARAALLVGPVVDAQTQSRMESGVPETE
;
A
#
# COMPACT_ATOMS: atom_id res chain seq x y z
N MET A 1 -11.15 -28.63 -18.62
CA MET A 1 -10.92 -28.36 -17.17
C MET A 1 -10.20 -27.02 -16.90
N ARG A 2 -10.24 -26.03 -17.82
CA ARG A 2 -9.59 -24.69 -17.66
C ARG A 2 -10.57 -23.55 -17.32
N PHE A 3 -11.86 -23.83 -17.21
CA PHE A 3 -12.90 -22.85 -16.85
C PHE A 3 -13.13 -22.72 -15.33
N LEU A 4 -12.55 -23.61 -14.54
CA LEU A 4 -12.69 -23.67 -13.08
C LEU A 4 -12.18 -22.42 -12.31
N PRO A 5 -11.07 -21.74 -12.68
CA PRO A 5 -10.61 -20.59 -11.92
C PRO A 5 -11.47 -19.33 -12.16
N ALA A 6 -12.09 -19.19 -13.33
CA ALA A 6 -12.91 -18.03 -13.67
C ALA A 6 -14.22 -17.99 -12.86
N THR A 7 -14.82 -19.15 -12.57
CA THR A 7 -16.01 -19.25 -11.72
C THR A 7 -15.73 -18.93 -10.24
N LEU A 8 -14.51 -19.13 -9.76
CA LEU A 8 -14.13 -18.83 -8.37
C LEU A 8 -13.99 -17.32 -8.10
N LEU A 9 -13.60 -16.52 -9.10
CA LEU A 9 -13.51 -15.06 -8.97
C LEU A 9 -14.88 -14.40 -8.77
N LEU A 10 -15.96 -14.99 -9.30
CA LEU A 10 -17.32 -14.47 -9.11
C LEU A 10 -17.83 -14.62 -7.67
N CYS A 11 -17.31 -15.59 -6.92
CA CYS A 11 -17.64 -15.77 -5.50
C CYS A 11 -16.82 -14.88 -4.55
N ALA A 12 -15.86 -14.09 -5.05
CA ALA A 12 -15.09 -13.15 -4.24
C ALA A 12 -15.88 -11.88 -3.89
N CYS A 13 -16.99 -11.62 -4.57
CA CYS A 13 -18.00 -10.65 -4.13
C CYS A 13 -18.79 -11.23 -2.95
N ALA A 14 -18.16 -11.23 -1.76
CA ALA A 14 -18.84 -11.62 -0.54
C ALA A 14 -19.91 -10.57 -0.17
N GLN A 15 -21.08 -11.05 0.26
CA GLN A 15 -22.13 -10.22 0.86
C GLN A 15 -21.53 -9.43 2.03
N PHE A 16 -21.69 -8.11 2.04
CA PHE A 16 -21.31 -7.29 3.19
C PHE A 16 -22.07 -7.81 4.43
N PRO A 17 -21.39 -8.13 5.54
CA PRO A 17 -22.05 -8.65 6.73
C PRO A 17 -22.99 -7.59 7.32
N GLU A 18 -24.17 -8.00 7.79
CA GLU A 18 -25.09 -7.10 8.49
C GLU A 18 -24.49 -6.65 9.83
N LEU A 19 -23.91 -5.43 9.83
CA LEU A 19 -23.30 -4.81 11.01
C LEU A 19 -24.32 -4.36 12.07
N ASP A 20 -25.61 -4.28 11.71
CA ASP A 20 -26.68 -3.83 12.60
C ASP A 20 -26.81 -4.71 13.85
N SER A 21 -26.49 -6.01 13.74
CA SER A 21 -26.50 -6.95 14.86
C SER A 21 -25.34 -6.76 15.87
N THR A 22 -24.32 -5.98 15.52
CA THR A 22 -23.11 -5.77 16.35
C THR A 22 -23.10 -4.44 17.10
N GLN A 23 -24.12 -3.60 16.92
CA GLN A 23 -24.19 -2.34 17.65
C GLN A 23 -24.47 -2.62 19.13
N THR A 24 -23.62 -2.08 20.00
CA THR A 24 -23.90 -2.06 21.43
C THR A 24 -25.21 -1.30 21.67
N PRO A 25 -26.17 -1.86 22.43
CA PRO A 25 -27.43 -1.17 22.73
C PRO A 25 -27.20 0.23 23.28
N GLY A 26 -27.90 1.22 22.72
CA GLY A 26 -27.81 2.62 23.15
C GLY A 26 -26.73 3.46 22.47
N VAL A 27 -25.94 2.91 21.54
CA VAL A 27 -24.95 3.71 20.76
C VAL A 27 -25.63 4.75 19.87
N ALA A 28 -26.79 4.44 19.29
CA ALA A 28 -27.52 5.36 18.42
C ALA A 28 -27.98 6.65 19.15
N ASP A 29 -28.31 6.53 20.43
CA ASP A 29 -28.78 7.63 21.27
C ASP A 29 -27.70 8.14 22.24
N ALA A 30 -26.48 7.58 22.15
CA ALA A 30 -25.39 7.97 23.04
C ALA A 30 -24.97 9.42 22.76
N PRO A 31 -24.68 10.21 23.80
CA PRO A 31 -24.15 11.54 23.60
C PRO A 31 -22.81 11.46 22.87
N TYR A 32 -22.62 12.31 21.85
CA TYR A 32 -21.34 12.44 21.18
C TYR A 32 -20.23 12.78 22.19
N PRO A 33 -19.02 12.21 22.01
CA PRO A 33 -17.91 12.54 22.88
C PRO A 33 -17.56 14.02 22.73
N ARG A 34 -17.15 14.63 23.84
CA ARG A 34 -16.65 16.01 23.81
C ARG A 34 -15.32 16.04 23.07
N LEU A 35 -15.23 16.88 22.05
CA LEU A 35 -13.97 17.18 21.39
C LEU A 35 -13.09 17.96 22.37
N VAL A 36 -11.90 17.44 22.65
CA VAL A 36 -10.88 18.11 23.45
C VAL A 36 -9.79 18.65 22.51
N PRO A 37 -9.12 19.78 22.86
CA PRO A 37 -8.01 20.29 22.07
C PRO A 37 -6.90 19.23 21.93
N ILE A 38 -6.34 19.07 20.74
CA ILE A 38 -5.36 18.01 20.43
C ILE A 38 -4.09 18.14 21.27
N GLU A 39 -3.74 19.37 21.65
CA GLU A 39 -2.59 19.70 22.48
C GLU A 39 -2.68 19.04 23.86
N THR A 40 -3.91 18.79 24.35
CA THR A 40 -4.14 18.09 25.62
C THR A 40 -3.84 16.59 25.54
N LEU A 41 -3.82 16.02 24.33
CA LEU A 41 -3.54 14.61 24.06
C LEU A 41 -2.06 14.38 23.69
N LEU A 42 -1.37 15.43 23.22
CA LEU A 42 0.06 15.42 22.93
C LEU A 42 0.87 15.62 24.22
N VAL A 43 0.80 14.64 25.12
CA VAL A 43 1.44 14.69 26.46
C VAL A 43 2.94 14.33 26.41
N SER A 44 3.45 13.88 25.27
CA SER A 44 4.80 13.34 25.16
C SER A 44 5.54 13.90 23.97
N ASP A 45 6.86 13.94 24.10
CA ASP A 45 7.74 14.28 22.99
C ASP A 45 7.45 13.37 21.79
N PRO A 46 7.48 13.92 20.57
CA PRO A 46 7.26 13.12 19.37
C PRO A 46 8.29 11.99 19.30
N PRO A 47 7.88 10.76 18.98
CA PRO A 47 8.78 9.63 18.93
C PRO A 47 9.92 9.91 17.94
N ARG A 48 11.16 9.76 18.41
CA ARG A 48 12.36 9.92 17.59
C ARG A 48 12.93 8.55 17.28
N ALA A 49 13.51 8.41 16.09
CA ALA A 49 14.20 7.18 15.71
C ALA A 49 15.35 6.91 16.69
N THR A 50 15.36 5.72 17.29
CA THR A 50 16.48 5.27 18.11
C THR A 50 17.73 5.09 17.23
N PRO A 51 18.93 5.05 17.82
CA PRO A 51 20.16 4.76 17.08
C PRO A 51 20.06 3.44 16.27
N GLU A 52 19.42 2.42 16.82
CA GLU A 52 19.24 1.10 16.20
C GLU A 52 18.30 1.17 14.99
N MET A 53 17.18 1.88 15.12
CA MET A 53 16.27 2.11 13.98
C MET A 53 16.98 2.84 12.84
N ARG A 54 17.76 3.88 13.18
CA ARG A 54 18.54 4.64 12.19
C ARG A 54 19.55 3.74 11.49
N ALA A 55 20.30 2.94 12.24
CA ALA A 55 21.27 2.00 11.68
C ALA A 55 20.60 1.00 10.73
N GLY A 56 19.44 0.46 11.11
CA GLY A 56 18.69 -0.48 10.28
C GLY A 56 18.17 0.11 8.97
N VAL A 57 17.75 1.39 8.98
CA VAL A 57 17.32 2.09 7.76
C VAL A 57 18.52 2.39 6.86
N LEU A 58 19.63 2.87 7.43
CA LEU A 58 20.84 3.18 6.67
C LEU A 58 21.43 1.93 6.01
N ALA A 59 21.51 0.81 6.74
CA ALA A 59 21.99 -0.46 6.20
C ALA A 59 21.14 -0.95 5.01
N ARG A 60 19.80 -0.83 5.11
CA ARG A 60 18.90 -1.15 4.00
C ARG A 60 19.10 -0.23 2.80
N ALA A 61 19.27 1.07 3.04
CA ALA A 61 19.53 2.04 1.98
C ALA A 61 20.83 1.72 1.24
N GLU A 62 21.91 1.40 1.95
CA GLU A 62 23.18 0.97 1.33
C GLU A 62 23.04 -0.32 0.53
N ALA A 63 22.34 -1.33 1.06
CA ALA A 63 22.09 -2.57 0.32
C ALA A 63 21.30 -2.31 -0.98
N LEU A 64 20.34 -1.39 -0.96
CA LEU A 64 19.59 -1.01 -2.16
C LEU A 64 20.47 -0.27 -3.17
N ARG A 65 21.33 0.65 -2.73
CA ARG A 65 22.29 1.35 -3.60
C ARG A 65 23.27 0.37 -4.24
N ALA A 66 23.79 -0.59 -3.48
CA ALA A 66 24.67 -1.63 -4.00
C ALA A 66 23.97 -2.48 -5.08
N ARG A 67 22.71 -2.88 -4.86
CA ARG A 67 21.92 -3.61 -5.86
C ARG A 67 21.64 -2.76 -7.10
N ALA A 68 21.32 -1.48 -6.92
CA ALA A 68 21.07 -0.57 -8.03
C ALA A 68 22.33 -0.37 -8.88
N ALA A 69 23.51 -0.29 -8.28
CA ALA A 69 24.79 -0.20 -9.00
C ALA A 69 25.02 -1.39 -9.95
N LEU A 70 24.55 -2.59 -9.58
CA LEU A 70 24.61 -3.77 -10.45
C LEU A 70 23.59 -3.74 -11.60
N LEU A 71 22.54 -2.93 -11.48
CA LEU A 71 21.47 -2.79 -12.47
C LEU A 71 21.74 -1.65 -13.46
N VAL A 72 22.90 -0.99 -13.39
CA VAL A 72 23.29 0.06 -14.33
C VAL A 72 23.71 -0.58 -15.65
N GLY A 73 22.72 -0.84 -16.50
CA GLY A 73 22.85 -1.33 -17.87
C GLY A 73 21.50 -1.26 -18.60
N PRO A 74 21.47 -1.41 -19.94
CA PRO A 74 20.22 -1.45 -20.69
C PRO A 74 19.35 -2.62 -20.20
N VAL A 75 18.22 -2.31 -19.55
CA VAL A 75 17.25 -3.33 -19.08
C VAL A 75 16.46 -3.92 -20.24
N VAL A 76 16.32 -3.14 -21.32
CA VAL A 76 15.76 -3.55 -22.59
C VAL A 76 16.85 -3.53 -23.65
N ASP A 77 16.84 -4.50 -24.54
CA ASP A 77 17.74 -4.52 -25.70
C ASP A 77 17.36 -3.39 -26.69
N ALA A 78 18.31 -3.04 -27.56
CA ALA A 78 18.14 -1.93 -28.50
C ALA A 78 16.94 -2.10 -29.45
N GLN A 79 16.60 -3.34 -29.83
CA GLN A 79 15.46 -3.61 -30.69
C GLN A 79 14.14 -3.37 -29.93
N THR A 80 14.07 -3.82 -28.68
CA THR A 80 12.91 -3.57 -27.81
C THR A 80 12.73 -2.08 -27.52
N GLN A 81 13.81 -1.35 -27.24
CA GLN A 81 13.80 0.11 -27.06
C GLN A 81 13.22 0.84 -28.29
N SER A 82 13.71 0.49 -29.49
CA SER A 82 13.23 1.09 -30.74
C SER A 82 11.72 0.85 -30.98
N ARG A 83 11.22 -0.34 -30.63
CA ARG A 83 9.78 -0.66 -30.73
C ARG A 83 8.93 0.16 -29.75
N MET A 84 9.44 0.45 -28.55
CA MET A 84 8.75 1.29 -27.58
C MET A 84 8.66 2.73 -28.07
N GLU A 85 9.76 3.26 -28.63
CA GLU A 85 9.83 4.61 -29.19
C GLU A 85 8.92 4.79 -30.41
N SER A 86 8.76 3.76 -31.24
CA SER A 86 7.86 3.79 -32.40
C SER A 86 6.37 3.76 -32.04
N GLY A 87 6.02 3.40 -30.80
CA GLY A 87 4.63 3.26 -30.35
C GLY A 87 3.86 2.13 -31.05
N VAL A 88 2.55 2.05 -30.77
CA VAL A 88 1.62 1.20 -31.52
C VAL A 88 1.00 2.07 -32.61
N PRO A 89 0.99 1.62 -33.88
CA PRO A 89 0.35 2.40 -34.95
C PRO A 89 -1.13 2.61 -34.63
N GLU A 90 -1.63 3.82 -34.85
CA GLU A 90 -3.07 4.08 -34.88
C GLU A 90 -3.66 3.30 -36.05
N THR A 91 -4.27 2.14 -35.76
CA THR A 91 -5.10 1.44 -36.73
C THR A 91 -6.44 2.16 -36.86
N GLU A 92 -6.67 2.78 -38.02
CA GLU A 92 -8.00 3.13 -38.56
C GLU A 92 -8.81 1.89 -38.93
#